data_AF-A0A814WRF4-F1
#
_entry.id   AF-A0A814WRF4-F1
#
_cell.length_a   1.000
_cell.length_b   1.000
_cell.length_c   1.000
_cell.angle_alpha   90.00
_cell.angle_beta   90.00
_cell.angle_gamma   90.00
#
_symmetry.space_group_name_H-M   'P 1'
#
loop_
_entity.id
_entity.type
_entity.pdbx_description
1 polymer ?
#
loop_
_entity_poly.entity_id
_entity_poly.type
_entity_poly.pdbx_seq_one_letter_code
_entity_poly.pdbx_strand_id
1 'polypeptide(L)'
;MTRMTLFHIAPVILFQAPFAISQCYFLAMGISKDPIRGAQEQIVQQFFNVLGYGIYATSFYCYYVASKRFREQVFNVLSFNQQRRNRVQP
;
A
#
# COMPACT_ATOMS: atom_id res chain seq x y z
N MET A 1 -14.48 -15.94 -8.01
CA MET A 1 -13.97 -15.30 -6.78
C MET A 1 -12.60 -15.81 -6.35
N THR A 2 -12.34 -17.12 -6.40
CA THR A 2 -11.12 -17.77 -5.91
C THR A 2 -9.79 -17.20 -6.43
N ARG A 3 -9.71 -16.84 -7.73
CA ARG A 3 -8.48 -16.24 -8.31
C ARG A 3 -8.14 -14.88 -7.69
N MET A 4 -9.16 -14.08 -7.39
CA MET A 4 -8.97 -12.72 -6.86
C MET A 4 -8.45 -12.75 -5.42
N THR A 5 -8.95 -13.70 -4.62
CA THR A 5 -8.46 -13.98 -3.26
C THR A 5 -7.00 -14.44 -3.29
N LEU A 6 -6.63 -15.34 -4.21
CA LEU A 6 -5.24 -15.77 -4.38
C LEU A 6 -4.30 -14.60 -4.73
N PHE A 7 -4.75 -13.67 -5.59
CA PHE A 7 -3.99 -12.47 -5.91
C PHE A 7 -3.86 -11.48 -4.74
N HIS A 8 -4.72 -11.54 -3.73
CA HIS A 8 -4.59 -10.71 -2.52
C HIS A 8 -3.62 -11.31 -1.49
N ILE A 9 -3.38 -12.62 -1.52
CA ILE A 9 -2.47 -13.28 -0.58
C ILE A 9 -1.02 -12.86 -0.82
N ALA A 10 -0.57 -12.79 -2.08
CA ALA A 10 0.81 -12.44 -2.40
C ALA A 10 1.22 -11.03 -1.90
N PRO A 11 0.43 -9.96 -2.12
CA PRO A 11 0.70 -8.63 -1.56
C PRO A 11 0.71 -8.60 -0.03
N VAL A 12 -0.18 -9.36 0.63
CA VAL A 12 -0.17 -9.47 2.10
C VAL A 12 1.14 -10.06 2.61
N ILE A 13 1.65 -11.10 1.95
CA ILE A 13 2.92 -11.72 2.31
C ILE A 13 4.10 -10.77 2.05
N LEU A 14 4.09 -10.02 0.94
CA LEU A 14 5.19 -9.14 0.56
C LEU A 14 5.25 -7.82 1.34
N PHE A 15 4.10 -7.24 1.69
CA PHE A 15 4.03 -5.91 2.30
C PHE A 15 3.60 -5.97 3.77
N GLN A 16 2.58 -6.75 4.11
CA GLN A 16 2.00 -6.75 5.45
C GLN A 16 2.82 -7.60 6.43
N ALA A 17 3.32 -8.76 6.00
CA ALA A 17 4.07 -9.65 6.88
C ALA A 17 5.39 -9.02 7.39
N PRO A 18 6.24 -8.42 6.54
CA PRO A 18 7.47 -7.77 7.02
C PRO A 18 7.17 -6.59 7.94
N PHE A 19 6.13 -5.81 7.64
CA PHE A 19 5.67 -4.72 8.51
C PHE A 19 5.22 -5.25 9.88
N ALA A 20 4.39 -6.29 9.93
CA ALA A 20 3.93 -6.86 11.19
C ALA A 20 5.09 -7.42 12.03
N ILE A 21 6.02 -8.15 11.39
CA ILE A 21 7.23 -8.67 12.04
C ILE A 21 8.08 -7.53 12.60
N SER A 22 8.26 -6.43 11.86
CA SER A 22 9.04 -5.28 12.34
C SER A 22 8.37 -4.62 13.54
N GLN A 23 7.04 -4.45 13.53
CA GLN A 23 6.32 -3.89 14.68
C GLN A 23 6.48 -4.77 15.93
N CYS A 24 6.36 -6.09 15.79
CA CYS A 24 6.59 -7.03 16.90
C CYS A 24 8.03 -6.94 17.43
N TYR A 25 9.02 -6.84 16.54
CA TYR A 25 10.42 -6.70 16.92
C TYR A 25 10.66 -5.42 17.74
N PHE A 26 10.20 -4.26 17.26
CA PHE A 26 10.40 -2.99 17.96
C PHE A 26 9.59 -2.89 19.26
N LEU A 27 8.43 -3.52 19.33
CA LEU A 27 7.65 -3.62 20.57
C LEU A 27 8.36 -4.49 21.62
N ALA A 28 8.97 -5.60 21.21
CA ALA A 28 9.63 -6.54 22.11
C ALA A 28 11.01 -6.07 22.59
N MET A 29 11.82 -5.51 21.70
CA MET A 29 13.21 -5.11 22.00
C MET A 29 13.30 -3.68 22.56
N GLY A 30 12.30 -2.84 22.30
CA GLY A 30 12.39 -1.40 22.56
C GLY A 30 13.42 -0.70 21.66
N ILE A 31 13.38 0.63 21.63
CA ILE A 31 14.36 1.43 20.88
C ILE A 31 15.59 1.66 21.77
N SER A 32 16.78 1.50 21.20
CA SER A 32 18.04 1.77 21.88
C SER A 32 18.11 3.22 22.39
N LYS A 33 18.67 3.41 23.58
CA LYS A 33 18.94 4.75 24.15
C LYS A 33 20.18 5.41 23.55
N ASP A 34 21.02 4.64 22.86
CA ASP A 34 22.15 5.18 22.11
C ASP A 34 21.63 5.99 20.91
N PRO A 35 22.05 7.25 20.74
CA PRO A 35 21.48 8.14 19.73
C PRO A 35 21.77 7.69 18.29
N ILE A 36 22.92 7.09 18.03
CA ILE A 36 23.28 6.63 16.67
C ILE A 36 22.47 5.38 16.34
N ARG A 37 22.43 4.42 17.26
CA ARG A 37 21.67 3.18 17.07
C ARG A 37 20.16 3.42 17.03
N GLY A 38 19.65 4.31 17.86
CA GLY A 38 18.24 4.70 17.85
C GLY A 38 17.82 5.35 16.53
N ALA A 39 18.66 6.22 15.95
CA ALA A 39 18.40 6.79 14.63
C ALA A 39 18.37 5.72 13.52
N GLN A 40 19.28 4.74 13.56
CA GLN A 40 19.27 3.62 12.61
C GLN A 40 17.99 2.77 12.74
N GLU A 41 17.59 2.45 13.97
CA GLU A 41 16.37 1.70 14.27
C GLU A 41 15.11 2.44 13.77
N GLN A 42 15.05 3.76 13.94
CA GLN A 42 13.95 4.58 13.42
C GLN A 42 13.88 4.59 11.88
N ILE A 43 15.02 4.65 11.19
CA ILE A 43 15.06 4.56 9.72
C ILE A 43 14.53 3.21 9.26
N VAL A 44 14.94 2.12 9.91
CA VAL A 44 14.45 0.76 9.60
C VAL A 44 12.95 0.66 9.86
N GLN A 45 12.46 1.18 10.98
CA GLN A 45 11.03 1.19 11.28
C GLN A 45 10.24 1.99 10.23
N GLN A 46 10.75 3.15 9.82
CA GLN A 46 10.11 3.98 8.81
C GLN A 46 10.11 3.30 7.43
N PHE A 47 11.18 2.60 7.08
CA PHE A 47 11.24 1.79 5.86
C PHE A 47 10.10 0.75 5.82
N PHE A 48 9.92 -0.01 6.91
CA PHE A 48 8.84 -1.00 6.98
C PHE A 48 7.44 -0.37 7.03
N ASN A 49 7.28 0.81 7.64
CA ASN A 49 6.02 1.57 7.58
C ASN A 49 5.68 1.93 6.12
N VAL A 50 6.64 2.49 5.38
CA VAL A 50 6.47 2.83 3.96
C VAL A 50 6.19 1.59 3.11
N LEU A 51 6.91 0.51 3.36
CA LEU A 51 6.68 -0.78 2.72
C LEU A 51 5.23 -1.27 2.94
N GLY A 52 4.73 -1.17 4.18
CA GLY A 52 3.37 -1.55 4.53
C GLY A 52 2.30 -0.79 3.73
N TYR A 53 2.49 0.52 3.49
CA TYR A 53 1.56 1.30 2.64
C TYR A 53 1.49 0.81 1.19
N GLY A 54 2.49 0.06 0.71
CA GLY A 54 2.48 -0.55 -0.62
C GLY A 54 1.26 -1.43 -0.89
N ILE A 55 0.67 -2.04 0.17
CA ILE A 55 -0.49 -2.91 0.04
C ILE A 55 -1.71 -2.21 -0.58
N TYR A 56 -1.90 -0.91 -0.32
CA TYR A 56 -3.04 -0.15 -0.84
C TYR A 56 -2.93 0.02 -2.36
N ALA A 57 -1.73 0.33 -2.84
CA ALA A 57 -1.45 0.43 -4.27
C ALA A 57 -1.65 -0.93 -4.96
N THR A 58 -1.08 -2.01 -4.40
CA THR A 58 -1.21 -3.34 -5.00
C THR A 58 -2.65 -3.83 -5.00
N SER A 59 -3.40 -3.57 -3.93
CA SER A 59 -4.83 -3.93 -3.85
C SER A 59 -5.61 -3.26 -4.98
N PHE A 60 -5.44 -1.95 -5.17
CA PHE A 60 -6.07 -1.22 -6.28
C PHE A 60 -5.74 -1.85 -7.65
N TYR A 61 -4.46 -2.15 -7.91
CA TYR A 61 -4.05 -2.81 -9.15
C TYR A 61 -4.65 -4.21 -9.30
N CYS A 62 -4.74 -5.00 -8.23
CA CYS A 62 -5.40 -6.30 -8.25
C CYS A 62 -6.89 -6.19 -8.62
N TYR A 63 -7.62 -5.23 -8.04
CA TYR A 63 -9.02 -4.97 -8.40
C TYR A 63 -9.15 -4.52 -9.86
N TYR A 64 -8.25 -3.64 -10.30
CA TYR A 64 -8.20 -3.17 -11.68
C TYR A 64 -7.97 -4.32 -12.67
N VAL A 65 -7.01 -5.21 -12.44
CA VAL A 65 -6.76 -6.31 -13.38
C VAL A 65 -7.87 -7.37 -13.32
N ALA A 66 -8.32 -7.74 -12.12
CA ALA A 66 -9.22 -8.87 -11.94
C ALA A 66 -10.69 -8.57 -12.28
N SER A 67 -11.15 -7.32 -12.15
CA SER A 67 -12.56 -6.97 -12.32
C SER A 67 -12.78 -6.04 -13.51
N LYS A 68 -13.53 -6.51 -14.53
CA LYS A 68 -13.95 -5.68 -15.67
C LYS A 68 -14.84 -4.53 -15.23
N ARG A 69 -15.80 -4.78 -14.32
CA ARG A 69 -16.71 -3.76 -13.78
C ARG A 69 -15.96 -2.65 -13.05
N PHE A 70 -14.96 -3.02 -12.24
CA PHE A 70 -14.16 -2.02 -11.52
C PHE A 70 -13.37 -1.13 -12.48
N ARG A 71 -12.79 -1.70 -13.55
CA ARG A 71 -12.11 -0.92 -14.60
C ARG A 71 -13.02 0.10 -15.27
N GLU A 72 -14.22 -0.33 -15.65
CA GLU A 72 -15.21 0.55 -16.28
C GLU A 72 -15.60 1.70 -15.34
N GLN A 73 -15.79 1.44 -14.05
CA GLN A 73 -16.05 2.48 -13.05
C GLN A 73 -14.89 3.46 -12.90
N VAL A 74 -13.66 2.97 -12.79
CA VAL A 74 -12.46 3.81 -12.71
C VAL A 74 -12.35 4.70 -13.96
N PHE A 75 -12.55 4.12 -15.14
CA PHE A 75 -12.51 4.88 -16.40
C PHE A 75 -13.60 5.96 -16.45
N ASN A 76 -14.82 5.64 -16.03
CA ASN A 76 -15.94 6.60 -15.99
C ASN A 76 -15.68 7.78 -15.05
N VAL A 77 -15.07 7.52 -13.88
CA VAL A 77 -14.70 8.60 -12.94
C VAL A 77 -13.60 9.49 -13.52
N LEU A 78 -12.59 8.89 -14.16
CA LEU A 78 -11.49 9.64 -14.77
C LEU A 78 -11.99 10.48 -15.97
N SER A 79 -12.81 9.92 -16.83
CA SER A 79 -13.38 10.62 -18.00
C SER A 79 -14.32 11.75 -17.57
N PHE A 80 -15.15 11.54 -16.54
CA PHE A 80 -15.99 12.59 -15.96
C PHE A 80 -15.16 13.76 -15.41
N ASN A 81 -14.11 13.47 -14.64
CA ASN A 81 -13.23 14.51 -14.09
C ASN A 81 -12.48 15.27 -15.17
N GLN A 82 -12.07 14.58 -16.25
CA GLN A 82 -11.40 15.20 -17.39
C GLN A 82 -12.34 16.12 -18.18
N GLN A 83 -13.59 15.67 -18.43
CA GLN A 83 -14.60 16.53 -19.04
C GLN A 83 -14.90 17.77 -18.19
N ARG A 84 -14.96 17.62 -16.88
CA ARG A 84 -15.19 18.74 -15.96
C ARG A 84 -14.03 19.74 -15.99
N ARG A 85 -12.78 19.25 -16.04
CA ARG A 85 -11.59 20.12 -16.19
C ARG A 85 -11.62 20.93 -17.49
N ASN A 86 -11.99 20.30 -18.60
CA ASN A 86 -12.06 20.97 -19.90
C ASN A 86 -13.20 22.01 -20.00
N ARG A 87 -14.22 21.93 -19.14
CA ARG A 87 -15.30 22.93 -19.06
C ARG A 87 -14.95 24.14 -18.19
N VAL A 88 -13.92 24.03 -17.36
CA VAL A 88 -13.52 25.07 -16.38
C VAL A 88 -12.30 25.85 -16.86
N GLN A 89 -11.52 25.30 -17.79
CA GLN A 89 -10.43 26.01 -18.46
C GLN A 89 -11.00 26.79 -19.68
N PRO A 90 -10.89 28.14 -19.71
CA PRO A 90 -11.37 28.97 -20.81
C PRO A 90 -10.56 28.80 -22.10
#